data_AF-A0A518BNM1-F1
#
_entry.id   AF-A0A518BNM1-F1
#
_cell.length_a   1.000
_cell.length_b   1.000
_cell.length_c   1.000
_cell.angle_alpha   90.00
_cell.angle_beta   90.00
_cell.angle_gamma   90.00
#
_symmetry.space_group_name_H-M   'P 1'
#
loop_
_entity.id
_entity.type
_entity.pdbx_description
1 polymer ?
#
loop_
_entity_poly.entity_id
_entity_poly.type
_entity_poly.pdbx_seq_one_letter_code
_entity_poly.pdbx_strand_id
1 'polypeptide(L)'
;MSVSRSSTRIALALALVATAASASLRPHPSAQEQGGPLDKRYAKELSKLAEDWFEVRPVSRFEDWDAEVRAELEQRVAEFEPLPAGHLAEATQILFEAAQDEWPVPSPKGGKLTFETPWGEAWSFVGNTKKDEGFVVGLHGGGPGVGDAGAARSNWPIKELAAAWPQAVRLDTDAWSTVHGERMVLSLIDWAKIALGVDPDRVYSVGFSMGGTGTWHLAGRYPDLLAGAIPAHGVIMAAPKAQLPAPEDVTAMQHGVLPNVRNLAMYWYTGSVDRNCMPGTYLYAWKRLQELAAADEGGYVKQHFTLHEGLDHSFPGGEPGAGLEWIFEQRRDTFPGTIVWEYATEPFPLQTDQDPLGRLEQHGLYWLGCDRPGDVMRVRATRDGAHFVLDARGGRDFSILLHPDMVPYGAEVTVVDAAGKVLYRGTPEPDLAVLFETFDARLDRRLVFDRRIDL
;
A
#
# COMPACT_ATOMS: atom_id res chain seq x y z
N MET A 1 49.00 45.19 38.09
CA MET A 1 47.54 45.02 37.87
C MET A 1 47.38 43.82 36.95
N SER A 2 47.35 42.58 37.47
CA SER A 2 46.15 41.84 37.92
C SER A 2 45.13 41.73 36.77
N VAL A 3 44.68 40.57 36.26
CA VAL A 3 44.23 39.36 36.95
C VAL A 3 44.14 38.17 35.95
N SER A 4 44.52 36.99 36.46
CA SER A 4 44.00 35.63 36.26
C SER A 4 43.67 35.04 34.88
N ARG A 5 44.39 33.93 34.62
CA ARG A 5 43.98 32.80 33.77
C ARG A 5 42.73 32.13 34.36
N SER A 6 41.80 31.73 33.51
CA SER A 6 40.81 30.69 33.83
C SER A 6 40.79 29.71 32.65
N SER A 7 41.29 28.52 32.94
CA SER A 7 41.32 27.34 32.10
C SER A 7 40.05 26.54 32.31
N THR A 8 39.25 26.35 31.26
CA THR A 8 38.17 25.36 31.25
C THR A 8 38.53 24.28 30.22
N ARG A 9 39.14 23.21 30.73
CA ARG A 9 39.27 21.93 30.03
C ARG A 9 37.88 21.31 30.03
N ILE A 10 37.25 21.19 28.86
CA ILE A 10 36.08 20.34 28.68
C ILE A 10 36.60 18.91 28.60
N ALA A 11 36.24 18.12 29.63
CA ALA A 11 36.55 16.71 29.71
C ALA A 11 35.79 15.95 28.63
N LEU A 12 36.54 15.25 27.78
CA LEU A 12 36.05 14.29 26.80
C LEU A 12 35.59 13.05 27.56
N ALA A 13 34.27 12.92 27.80
CA ALA A 13 33.69 11.68 28.29
C ALA A 13 33.52 10.73 27.10
N LEU A 14 34.45 9.77 26.97
CA LEU A 14 34.24 8.55 26.20
C LEU A 14 33.07 7.79 26.83
N ALA A 15 31.94 7.72 26.13
CA ALA A 15 30.92 6.71 26.38
C ALA A 15 30.95 5.71 25.23
N LEU A 16 31.11 4.45 25.60
CA LEU A 16 31.20 3.27 24.74
C LEU A 16 30.13 3.27 23.64
N VAL A 17 30.59 3.17 22.39
CA VAL A 17 29.78 2.65 21.28
C VAL A 17 29.63 1.15 21.51
N ALA A 18 28.54 0.75 22.16
CA ALA A 18 28.11 -0.63 22.18
C ALA A 18 27.39 -0.92 20.87
N THR A 19 27.97 -1.83 20.11
CA THR A 19 27.45 -2.47 18.90
C THR A 19 26.02 -2.97 19.08
N ALA A 20 25.08 -2.43 18.31
CA ALA A 20 23.79 -3.05 18.05
C ALA A 20 23.78 -3.57 16.60
N ALA A 21 24.49 -4.68 16.39
CA ALA A 21 24.23 -5.58 15.28
C ALA A 21 23.23 -6.65 15.75
N SER A 22 22.41 -7.14 14.81
CA SER A 22 21.29 -8.08 14.95
C SER A 22 20.07 -7.59 15.76
N ALA A 23 19.27 -6.72 15.14
CA ALA A 23 17.84 -6.64 15.43
C ALA A 23 17.13 -7.79 14.70
N SER A 24 17.11 -8.97 15.33
CA SER A 24 16.07 -9.95 15.06
C SER A 24 14.70 -9.31 15.31
N LEU A 25 13.74 -9.57 14.41
CA LEU A 25 12.30 -9.36 14.56
C LEU A 25 11.88 -9.13 16.02
N ARG A 26 11.71 -7.87 16.43
CA ARG A 26 11.03 -7.59 17.70
C ARG A 26 9.53 -7.66 17.41
N PRO A 27 8.77 -8.56 18.05
CA PRO A 27 7.32 -8.48 18.01
C PRO A 27 6.90 -7.15 18.62
N HIS A 28 5.93 -6.47 17.99
CA HIS A 28 5.20 -5.41 18.66
C HIS A 28 4.60 -5.98 19.96
N PRO A 29 4.64 -5.24 21.08
CA PRO A 29 4.04 -5.72 22.31
C PRO A 29 2.53 -5.54 22.20
N SER A 30 1.80 -6.51 21.65
CA SER A 30 0.42 -6.71 22.06
C SER A 30 0.43 -7.68 23.24
N ALA A 31 0.42 -7.11 24.44
CA ALA A 31 0.15 -7.83 25.67
C ALA A 31 -1.35 -8.13 25.75
N GLN A 32 -1.85 -8.93 24.81
CA GLN A 32 -3.17 -9.56 24.91
C GLN A 32 -2.96 -11.03 25.24
N GLU A 33 -3.96 -11.65 25.86
CA GLU A 33 -4.00 -13.11 26.02
C GLU A 33 -4.03 -13.72 24.63
N GLN A 34 -2.85 -13.99 24.06
CA GLN A 34 -2.70 -14.96 23.00
C GLN A 34 -3.34 -16.24 23.53
N GLY A 35 -4.20 -16.85 22.72
CA GLY A 35 -4.68 -18.19 23.03
C GLY A 35 -3.49 -19.11 23.28
N GLY A 36 -3.74 -20.24 23.94
CA GLY A 36 -2.81 -21.36 23.80
C GLY A 36 -2.62 -21.74 22.32
N PRO A 37 -1.79 -22.74 21.99
CA PRO A 37 -1.80 -23.26 20.64
C PRO A 37 -3.22 -23.71 20.26
N LEU A 38 -3.61 -23.48 19.00
CA LEU A 38 -4.84 -24.02 18.44
C LEU A 38 -4.92 -25.52 18.72
N ASP A 39 -6.15 -26.01 18.93
CA ASP A 39 -6.36 -27.45 19.02
C ASP A 39 -5.79 -28.13 17.77
N LYS A 40 -5.08 -29.24 17.98
CA LYS A 40 -4.34 -29.91 16.89
C LYS A 40 -5.24 -30.36 15.76
N ARG A 41 -6.49 -30.74 16.06
CA ARG A 41 -7.46 -31.13 15.04
C ARG A 41 -7.90 -29.90 14.26
N TYR A 42 -8.25 -28.82 14.96
CA TYR A 42 -8.63 -27.54 14.34
C TYR A 42 -7.53 -27.03 13.40
N ALA A 43 -6.29 -26.92 13.89
CA ALA A 43 -5.16 -26.43 13.10
C ALA A 43 -4.93 -27.27 11.83
N LYS A 44 -5.06 -28.61 11.95
CA LYS A 44 -4.91 -29.52 10.81
C LYS A 44 -6.04 -29.35 9.78
N GLU A 45 -7.28 -29.25 10.24
CA GLU A 45 -8.44 -29.06 9.35
C GLU A 45 -8.38 -27.68 8.67
N LEU A 46 -7.95 -26.64 9.38
CA LEU A 46 -7.74 -25.30 8.83
C LEU A 46 -6.60 -25.28 7.80
N SER A 47 -5.48 -25.96 8.07
CA SER A 47 -4.38 -26.12 7.10
C SER A 47 -4.90 -26.73 5.80
N LYS A 48 -5.70 -27.79 5.89
CA LYS A 48 -6.24 -28.43 4.69
C LYS A 48 -7.20 -27.52 3.92
N LEU A 49 -8.03 -26.75 4.61
CA LEU A 49 -8.91 -25.77 3.97
C LEU A 49 -8.12 -24.66 3.28
N ALA A 50 -7.03 -24.18 3.92
CA ALA A 50 -6.15 -23.18 3.35
C ALA A 50 -5.38 -23.71 2.12
N GLU A 51 -4.85 -24.94 2.19
CA GLU A 51 -4.22 -25.62 1.04
C GLU A 51 -5.17 -25.66 -0.17
N ASP A 52 -6.40 -26.16 0.04
CA ASP A 52 -7.40 -26.25 -1.02
C ASP A 52 -7.78 -24.87 -1.60
N TRP A 53 -7.74 -23.82 -0.78
CA TRP A 53 -8.00 -22.44 -1.21
C TRP A 53 -6.89 -21.91 -2.12
N PHE A 54 -5.63 -22.10 -1.73
CA PHE A 54 -4.49 -21.54 -2.45
C PHE A 54 -4.07 -22.36 -3.67
N GLU A 55 -4.39 -23.66 -3.71
CA GLU A 55 -4.18 -24.53 -4.88
C GLU A 55 -4.90 -23.99 -6.12
N VAL A 56 -6.09 -23.41 -5.95
CA VAL A 56 -6.96 -22.93 -7.05
C VAL A 56 -7.03 -21.40 -7.15
N ARG A 57 -6.30 -20.67 -6.31
CA ARG A 57 -6.24 -19.21 -6.35
C ARG A 57 -5.58 -18.73 -7.64
N PRO A 58 -6.14 -17.71 -8.33
CA PRO A 58 -5.52 -17.11 -9.52
C PRO A 58 -4.06 -16.70 -9.28
N VAL A 59 -3.20 -16.96 -10.27
CA VAL A 59 -1.73 -16.78 -10.19
C VAL A 59 -1.33 -15.29 -10.06
N SER A 60 -2.17 -14.40 -10.59
CA SER A 60 -1.88 -12.97 -10.65
C SER A 60 -3.16 -12.14 -10.69
N ARG A 61 -3.03 -10.82 -10.62
CA ARG A 61 -4.14 -9.89 -10.82
C ARG A 61 -4.57 -9.78 -12.29
N PHE A 62 -4.11 -10.64 -13.20
CA PHE A 62 -4.58 -10.70 -14.59
C PHE A 62 -5.69 -11.73 -14.81
N GLU A 63 -6.03 -12.49 -13.78
CA GLU A 63 -7.02 -13.54 -13.80
C GLU A 63 -8.00 -13.27 -12.65
N ASP A 64 -9.29 -13.31 -12.97
CA ASP A 64 -10.33 -13.25 -11.95
C ASP A 64 -10.57 -14.66 -11.40
N TRP A 65 -11.10 -14.76 -10.18
CA TRP A 65 -11.51 -16.03 -9.61
C TRP A 65 -12.57 -16.71 -10.48
N ASP A 66 -12.49 -18.04 -10.59
CA ASP A 66 -13.65 -18.82 -11.01
C ASP A 66 -14.74 -18.67 -9.94
N ALA A 67 -15.90 -18.13 -10.34
CA ALA A 67 -16.95 -17.74 -9.40
C ALA A 67 -17.61 -18.94 -8.71
N GLU A 68 -17.72 -20.09 -9.37
CA GLU A 68 -18.31 -21.30 -8.80
C GLU A 68 -17.34 -21.91 -7.78
N VAL A 69 -16.07 -22.09 -8.18
CA VAL A 69 -15.01 -22.59 -7.29
C VAL A 69 -14.85 -21.70 -6.06
N ARG A 70 -14.86 -20.37 -6.25
CA ARG A 70 -14.74 -19.42 -5.16
C ARG A 70 -15.92 -19.53 -4.19
N ALA A 71 -17.16 -19.59 -4.70
CA ALA A 71 -18.34 -19.70 -3.86
C ALA A 71 -18.37 -21.02 -3.06
N GLU A 72 -17.93 -22.14 -3.65
CA GLU A 72 -17.81 -23.42 -2.94
C GLU A 72 -16.80 -23.34 -1.79
N LEU A 73 -15.65 -22.72 -2.01
CA LEU A 73 -14.64 -22.51 -0.97
C LEU A 73 -15.13 -21.57 0.14
N GLU A 74 -15.81 -20.47 -0.21
CA GLU A 74 -16.41 -19.55 0.76
C GLU A 74 -17.47 -20.24 1.61
N GLN A 75 -18.29 -21.10 1.01
CA GLN A 75 -19.26 -21.92 1.74
C GLN A 75 -18.57 -22.85 2.73
N ARG A 76 -17.47 -23.52 2.31
CA ARG A 76 -16.68 -24.38 3.21
C ARG A 76 -16.08 -23.62 4.38
N VAL A 77 -15.64 -22.38 4.16
CA VAL A 77 -15.16 -21.48 5.24
C VAL A 77 -16.31 -21.10 6.18
N ALA A 78 -17.48 -20.75 5.64
CA ALA A 78 -18.66 -20.39 6.43
C ALA A 78 -19.23 -21.54 7.29
N GLU A 79 -19.08 -22.79 6.81
CA GLU A 79 -19.49 -24.00 7.54
C GLU A 79 -18.41 -24.51 8.53
N PHE A 80 -17.22 -23.91 8.53
CA PHE A 80 -16.12 -24.30 9.40
C PHE A 80 -16.38 -23.89 10.86
N GLU A 81 -15.69 -24.54 11.80
CA GLU A 81 -15.79 -24.18 13.23
C GLU A 81 -15.29 -22.73 13.45
N PRO A 82 -16.02 -21.89 14.21
CA PRO A 82 -15.62 -20.50 14.43
C PRO A 82 -14.18 -20.36 14.92
N LEU A 83 -13.48 -19.33 14.46
CA LEU A 83 -12.12 -19.04 14.90
C LEU A 83 -12.12 -18.77 16.41
N PRO A 84 -11.40 -19.56 17.24
CA PRO A 84 -11.35 -19.28 18.66
C PRO A 84 -10.63 -17.95 18.93
N ALA A 85 -11.24 -17.08 19.75
CA ALA A 85 -10.63 -15.81 20.13
C ALA A 85 -9.18 -16.00 20.64
N GLY A 86 -8.29 -15.09 20.26
CA GLY A 86 -6.86 -15.16 20.63
C GLY A 86 -5.96 -15.92 19.66
N HIS A 87 -6.50 -16.50 18.58
CA HIS A 87 -5.73 -17.36 17.65
C HIS A 87 -5.55 -16.77 16.23
N LEU A 88 -5.93 -15.52 15.99
CA LEU A 88 -5.78 -14.87 14.67
C LEU A 88 -4.35 -14.97 14.12
N ALA A 89 -3.32 -14.78 14.96
CA ALA A 89 -1.93 -14.83 14.53
C ALA A 89 -1.52 -16.23 14.04
N GLU A 90 -1.92 -17.29 14.77
CA GLU A 90 -1.63 -18.68 14.38
C GLU A 90 -2.41 -19.08 13.12
N ALA A 91 -3.70 -18.73 13.04
CA ALA A 91 -4.51 -18.98 11.84
C ALA A 91 -3.98 -18.23 10.61
N THR A 92 -3.55 -16.97 10.77
CA THR A 92 -2.90 -16.20 9.69
C THR A 92 -1.62 -16.87 9.22
N GLN A 93 -0.82 -17.41 10.15
CA GLN A 93 0.40 -18.12 9.81
C GLN A 93 0.10 -19.41 9.01
N ILE A 94 -0.94 -20.16 9.37
CA ILE A 94 -1.40 -21.33 8.63
C ILE A 94 -1.79 -20.97 7.19
N LEU A 95 -2.59 -19.91 7.01
CA LEU A 95 -2.96 -19.44 5.66
C LEU A 95 -1.75 -18.96 4.86
N PHE A 96 -0.81 -18.27 5.52
CA PHE A 96 0.40 -17.80 4.87
C PHE A 96 1.30 -18.94 4.42
N GLU A 97 1.48 -19.98 5.24
CA GLU A 97 2.25 -21.18 4.87
C GLU A 97 1.59 -21.92 3.70
N ALA A 98 0.27 -22.12 3.74
CA ALA A 98 -0.48 -22.70 2.62
C ALA A 98 -0.33 -21.87 1.33
N ALA A 99 -0.38 -20.53 1.43
CA ALA A 99 -0.13 -19.66 0.29
C ALA A 99 1.29 -19.78 -0.26
N GLN A 100 2.30 -20.01 0.58
CA GLN A 100 3.68 -20.19 0.13
C GLN A 100 3.90 -21.54 -0.57
N ASP A 101 3.21 -22.59 -0.09
CA ASP A 101 3.42 -23.96 -0.54
C ASP A 101 2.56 -24.32 -1.76
N GLU A 102 1.30 -23.85 -1.79
CA GLU A 102 0.31 -24.29 -2.79
C GLU A 102 0.00 -23.25 -3.86
N TRP A 103 0.15 -21.94 -3.58
CA TRP A 103 -0.16 -20.93 -4.59
C TRP A 103 0.85 -21.08 -5.75
N PRO A 104 0.42 -21.22 -7.02
CA PRO A 104 1.29 -21.42 -8.19
C PRO A 104 2.12 -20.17 -8.57
N VAL A 105 2.88 -19.65 -7.62
CA VAL A 105 3.64 -18.41 -7.73
C VAL A 105 4.78 -18.55 -8.75
N PRO A 106 4.89 -17.64 -9.75
CA PRO A 106 5.95 -17.73 -10.74
C PRO A 106 7.34 -17.59 -10.11
N SER A 107 8.27 -18.46 -10.52
CA SER A 107 9.66 -18.39 -10.09
C SER A 107 10.52 -17.64 -11.12
N PRO A 108 11.37 -16.68 -10.71
CA PRO A 108 12.23 -15.96 -11.64
C PRO A 108 13.24 -16.87 -12.35
N LYS A 109 13.44 -16.67 -13.66
CA LYS A 109 14.47 -17.33 -14.47
C LYS A 109 15.48 -16.30 -14.96
N GLY A 110 16.76 -16.47 -14.63
CA GLY A 110 17.82 -15.52 -15.02
C GLY A 110 17.61 -14.10 -14.49
N GLY A 111 16.98 -13.95 -13.32
CA GLY A 111 16.63 -12.65 -12.72
C GLY A 111 15.44 -11.95 -13.37
N LYS A 112 14.68 -12.65 -14.22
CA LYS A 112 13.42 -12.17 -14.80
C LYS A 112 12.25 -12.96 -14.24
N LEU A 113 11.25 -12.25 -13.75
CA LEU A 113 9.94 -12.78 -13.36
C LEU A 113 8.95 -12.51 -14.50
N THR A 114 8.11 -13.48 -14.81
CA THR A 114 7.20 -13.44 -15.96
C THR A 114 5.79 -13.83 -15.52
N PHE A 115 4.79 -13.16 -16.09
CA PHE A 115 3.37 -13.46 -15.99
C PHE A 115 2.78 -13.61 -17.39
N GLU A 116 1.93 -14.61 -17.58
CA GLU A 116 1.04 -14.65 -18.73
C GLU A 116 -0.11 -13.67 -18.49
N THR A 117 -0.47 -12.89 -19.50
CA THR A 117 -1.55 -11.90 -19.38
C THR A 117 -2.41 -11.91 -20.64
N PRO A 118 -3.64 -11.37 -20.59
CA PRO A 118 -4.45 -11.16 -21.79
C PRO A 118 -3.80 -10.29 -22.88
N TRP A 119 -2.75 -9.54 -22.55
CA TRP A 119 -1.98 -8.72 -23.49
C TRP A 119 -0.68 -9.41 -23.97
N GLY A 120 -0.48 -10.68 -23.60
CA GLY A 120 0.75 -11.44 -23.84
C GLY A 120 1.67 -11.48 -22.62
N GLU A 121 2.91 -11.93 -22.84
CA GLU A 121 3.91 -12.08 -21.80
C GLU A 121 4.27 -10.72 -21.17
N ALA A 122 4.02 -10.57 -19.86
CA ALA A 122 4.50 -9.45 -19.05
C ALA A 122 5.68 -9.90 -18.20
N TRP A 123 6.68 -9.04 -18.02
CA TRP A 123 7.87 -9.44 -17.26
C TRP A 123 8.51 -8.28 -16.49
N SER A 124 9.35 -8.64 -15.52
CA SER A 124 10.06 -7.72 -14.64
C SER A 124 11.45 -8.24 -14.33
N PHE A 125 12.43 -7.34 -14.24
CA PHE A 125 13.68 -7.70 -13.56
C PHE A 125 13.43 -7.74 -12.06
N VAL A 126 13.95 -8.76 -11.38
CA VAL A 126 13.93 -8.84 -9.91
C VAL A 126 15.35 -8.81 -9.35
N GLY A 127 15.51 -8.19 -8.18
CA GLY A 127 16.78 -8.02 -7.49
C GLY A 127 16.65 -8.25 -6.00
N ASN A 128 17.77 -8.64 -5.36
CA ASN A 128 17.89 -8.93 -3.92
C ASN A 128 16.70 -9.71 -3.35
N THR A 129 16.49 -10.95 -3.80
CA THR A 129 15.35 -11.80 -3.42
C THR A 129 15.54 -12.46 -2.04
N LYS A 130 16.18 -11.77 -1.09
CA LYS A 130 16.35 -12.29 0.27
C LYS A 130 15.01 -12.24 1.00
N LYS A 131 14.76 -13.24 1.83
CA LYS A 131 13.53 -13.36 2.62
C LYS A 131 13.46 -12.29 3.71
N ASP A 132 12.24 -11.90 4.07
CA ASP A 132 11.89 -11.07 5.24
C ASP A 132 12.42 -9.61 5.24
N GLU A 133 12.86 -9.09 4.10
CA GLU A 133 13.18 -7.67 3.93
C GLU A 133 11.94 -6.86 3.49
N GLY A 134 12.10 -5.57 3.17
CA GLY A 134 11.07 -4.79 2.47
C GLY A 134 11.09 -5.06 0.96
N PHE A 135 10.15 -4.46 0.23
CA PHE A 135 10.05 -4.57 -1.22
C PHE A 135 9.91 -3.21 -1.89
N VAL A 136 10.58 -3.02 -3.03
CA VAL A 136 10.47 -1.81 -3.83
C VAL A 136 10.08 -2.15 -5.26
N VAL A 137 9.01 -1.53 -5.75
CA VAL A 137 8.70 -1.53 -7.19
C VAL A 137 9.22 -0.24 -7.82
N GLY A 138 10.15 -0.37 -8.77
CA GLY A 138 10.78 0.75 -9.47
C GLY A 138 10.24 0.91 -10.89
N LEU A 139 9.53 2.01 -11.13
CA LEU A 139 8.79 2.27 -12.37
C LEU A 139 9.61 3.16 -13.31
N HIS A 140 9.73 2.75 -14.58
CA HIS A 140 10.48 3.51 -15.58
C HIS A 140 9.68 4.71 -16.09
N GLY A 141 10.40 5.71 -16.62
CA GLY A 141 9.83 6.80 -17.41
C GLY A 141 9.35 6.32 -18.78
N GLY A 142 8.63 7.17 -19.51
CA GLY A 142 7.94 6.74 -20.72
C GLY A 142 7.76 7.81 -21.78
N GLY A 143 7.14 7.37 -22.86
CA GLY A 143 6.84 8.05 -24.12
C GLY A 143 6.45 6.97 -25.15
N PRO A 144 5.81 7.33 -26.29
CA PRO A 144 5.37 6.32 -27.26
C PRO A 144 6.52 5.38 -27.67
N GLY A 145 6.37 4.07 -27.42
CA GLY A 145 7.37 3.05 -27.76
C GLY A 145 8.50 2.84 -26.73
N VAL A 146 8.46 3.50 -25.56
CA VAL A 146 9.46 3.36 -24.49
C VAL A 146 8.84 2.65 -23.29
N GLY A 147 9.45 1.55 -22.86
CA GLY A 147 8.94 0.76 -21.74
C GLY A 147 9.98 -0.08 -21.00
N ASP A 148 11.27 0.21 -21.19
CA ASP A 148 12.34 -0.71 -20.80
C ASP A 148 12.54 -0.80 -19.28
N ALA A 149 12.40 -2.02 -18.75
CA ALA A 149 12.71 -2.37 -17.38
C ALA A 149 14.17 -2.05 -16.97
N GLY A 150 15.12 -2.15 -17.92
CA GLY A 150 16.54 -1.86 -17.68
C GLY A 150 16.79 -0.40 -17.29
N ALA A 151 16.05 0.54 -17.88
CA ALA A 151 16.12 1.96 -17.54
C ALA A 151 15.69 2.22 -16.08
N ALA A 152 14.57 1.64 -15.65
CA ALA A 152 14.10 1.73 -14.26
C ALA A 152 15.15 1.19 -13.28
N ARG A 153 15.70 0.01 -13.58
CA ARG A 153 16.74 -0.62 -12.75
C ARG A 153 18.03 0.21 -12.65
N SER A 154 18.36 0.95 -13.70
CA SER A 154 19.53 1.84 -13.72
C SER A 154 19.29 3.12 -12.93
N ASN A 155 18.09 3.70 -13.05
CA ASN A 155 17.68 4.91 -12.35
C ASN A 155 17.47 4.68 -10.85
N TRP A 156 16.99 3.49 -10.49
CA TRP A 156 16.70 3.08 -9.11
C TRP A 156 17.49 1.79 -8.77
N PRO A 157 18.82 1.88 -8.57
CA PRO A 157 19.66 0.70 -8.37
C PRO A 157 19.58 0.17 -6.92
N ILE A 158 18.38 -0.22 -6.51
CA ILE A 158 18.06 -0.73 -5.17
C ILE A 158 18.82 -2.04 -4.91
N LYS A 159 19.57 -2.08 -3.80
CA LYS A 159 20.37 -3.24 -3.38
C LYS A 159 20.08 -3.66 -1.94
N GLU A 160 19.44 -2.79 -1.19
CA GLU A 160 19.19 -2.88 0.26
C GLU A 160 17.97 -3.74 0.58
N LEU A 161 17.00 -3.81 -0.33
CA LEU A 161 15.72 -4.49 -0.19
C LEU A 161 15.43 -5.32 -1.44
N ALA A 162 14.46 -6.24 -1.34
CA ALA A 162 13.94 -6.89 -2.53
C ALA A 162 13.34 -5.86 -3.48
N ALA A 163 13.52 -6.06 -4.78
CA ALA A 163 13.06 -5.10 -5.76
C ALA A 163 12.59 -5.75 -7.06
N ALA A 164 11.65 -5.07 -7.73
CA ALA A 164 11.21 -5.40 -9.06
C ALA A 164 11.17 -4.15 -9.94
N TRP A 165 11.59 -4.30 -11.20
CA TRP A 165 11.56 -3.26 -12.23
C TRP A 165 10.77 -3.80 -13.43
N PRO A 166 9.45 -3.58 -13.48
CA PRO A 166 8.61 -4.09 -14.55
C PRO A 166 8.94 -3.44 -15.89
N GLN A 167 8.79 -4.23 -16.96
CA GLN A 167 8.58 -3.74 -18.31
C GLN A 167 7.11 -3.32 -18.44
N ALA A 168 6.82 -2.22 -19.14
CA ALA A 168 5.45 -1.86 -19.46
C ALA A 168 4.79 -2.96 -20.31
N VAL A 169 3.63 -3.48 -19.86
CA VAL A 169 2.87 -4.53 -20.56
C VAL A 169 2.49 -4.09 -21.98
N ARG A 170 2.11 -2.82 -22.11
CA ARG A 170 1.97 -2.11 -23.39
C ARG A 170 2.81 -0.84 -23.34
N LEU A 171 3.34 -0.44 -24.50
CA LEU A 171 4.19 0.76 -24.63
C LEU A 171 3.35 2.05 -24.74
N ASP A 172 2.37 2.17 -23.83
CA ASP A 172 1.46 3.31 -23.73
C ASP A 172 2.13 4.47 -22.95
N THR A 173 1.65 5.71 -23.15
CA THR A 173 2.24 6.91 -22.53
C THR A 173 1.99 7.05 -21.03
N ASP A 174 1.00 6.34 -20.52
CA ASP A 174 0.58 6.35 -19.11
C ASP A 174 0.57 4.92 -18.55
N ALA A 175 1.51 4.08 -19.02
CA ALA A 175 1.47 2.62 -18.89
C ALA A 175 1.29 2.08 -17.46
N TRP A 176 1.60 2.87 -16.42
CA TRP A 176 1.47 2.46 -15.02
C TRP A 176 0.14 2.80 -14.37
N SER A 177 -0.63 3.68 -14.99
CA SER A 177 -1.97 4.10 -14.52
C SER A 177 -3.09 3.42 -15.31
N THR A 178 -2.78 2.66 -16.37
CA THR A 178 -3.74 1.85 -17.15
C THR A 178 -4.19 0.60 -16.37
N VAL A 179 -5.21 -0.10 -16.90
CA VAL A 179 -5.69 -1.37 -16.32
C VAL A 179 -4.56 -2.40 -16.20
N HIS A 180 -3.79 -2.59 -17.27
CA HIS A 180 -2.73 -3.59 -17.32
C HIS A 180 -1.51 -3.20 -16.48
N GLY A 181 -1.17 -1.91 -16.40
CA GLY A 181 -0.07 -1.41 -15.57
C GLY A 181 -0.31 -1.60 -14.09
N GLU A 182 -1.51 -1.22 -13.63
CA GLU A 182 -1.94 -1.39 -12.25
C GLU A 182 -1.92 -2.87 -11.85
N ARG A 183 -2.50 -3.75 -12.68
CA ARG A 183 -2.48 -5.21 -12.45
C ARG A 183 -1.06 -5.78 -12.41
N MET A 184 -0.14 -5.30 -13.26
CA MET A 184 1.27 -5.71 -13.23
C MET A 184 1.94 -5.36 -11.90
N VAL A 185 1.80 -4.10 -11.45
CA VAL A 185 2.43 -3.62 -10.21
C VAL A 185 1.88 -4.36 -8.99
N LEU A 186 0.56 -4.54 -8.92
CA LEU A 186 -0.07 -5.26 -7.81
C LEU A 186 0.31 -6.75 -7.81
N SER A 187 0.39 -7.39 -8.98
CA SER A 187 0.85 -8.80 -9.08
C SER A 187 2.29 -8.98 -8.61
N LEU A 188 3.18 -8.01 -8.87
CA LEU A 188 4.55 -8.02 -8.36
C LEU A 188 4.60 -7.88 -6.84
N ILE A 189 3.74 -7.04 -6.25
CA ILE A 189 3.68 -6.84 -4.81
C ILE A 189 3.12 -8.09 -4.13
N ASP A 190 2.05 -8.68 -4.67
CA ASP A 190 1.49 -9.95 -4.18
C ASP A 190 2.51 -11.09 -4.26
N TRP A 191 3.23 -11.20 -5.38
CA TRP A 191 4.34 -12.14 -5.54
C TRP A 191 5.42 -11.92 -4.48
N ALA A 192 5.85 -10.68 -4.25
CA ALA A 192 6.89 -10.39 -3.26
C ALA A 192 6.44 -10.77 -1.84
N LYS A 193 5.19 -10.46 -1.49
CA LYS A 193 4.60 -10.79 -0.18
C LYS A 193 4.60 -12.28 0.11
N ILE A 194 4.24 -13.11 -0.86
CA ILE A 194 4.16 -14.57 -0.65
C ILE A 194 5.48 -15.27 -0.97
N ALA A 195 6.00 -15.13 -2.19
CA ALA A 195 7.19 -15.87 -2.66
C ALA A 195 8.44 -15.56 -1.84
N LEU A 196 8.61 -14.28 -1.45
CA LEU A 196 9.78 -13.82 -0.70
C LEU A 196 9.48 -13.64 0.79
N GLY A 197 8.22 -13.61 1.20
CA GLY A 197 7.83 -13.34 2.59
C GLY A 197 8.22 -11.92 3.05
N VAL A 198 8.26 -10.95 2.15
CA VAL A 198 8.63 -9.57 2.53
C VAL A 198 7.70 -9.02 3.60
N ASP A 199 8.21 -8.08 4.38
CA ASP A 199 7.45 -7.37 5.39
C ASP A 199 6.40 -6.45 4.72
N PRO A 200 5.09 -6.71 4.86
CA PRO A 200 4.05 -5.94 4.15
C PRO A 200 4.00 -4.47 4.57
N ASP A 201 4.49 -4.13 5.77
CA ASP A 201 4.59 -2.73 6.21
C ASP A 201 5.86 -2.02 5.70
N ARG A 202 6.61 -2.65 4.78
CA ARG A 202 7.82 -2.10 4.14
C ARG A 202 7.79 -2.29 2.61
N VAL A 203 6.64 -2.01 2.01
CA VAL A 203 6.48 -1.97 0.55
C VAL A 203 6.58 -0.52 0.06
N TYR A 204 7.35 -0.29 -1.00
CA TYR A 204 7.60 1.05 -1.53
C TYR A 204 7.39 1.09 -3.04
N SER A 205 6.99 2.25 -3.54
CA SER A 205 6.90 2.53 -4.97
C SER A 205 7.73 3.75 -5.33
N VAL A 206 8.60 3.62 -6.34
CA VAL A 206 9.45 4.70 -6.80
C VAL A 206 9.37 4.80 -8.32
N GLY A 207 9.47 5.99 -8.87
CA GLY A 207 9.39 6.14 -10.31
C GLY A 207 9.77 7.53 -10.79
N PHE A 208 10.19 7.60 -12.06
CA PHE A 208 10.58 8.83 -12.73
C PHE A 208 9.70 9.08 -13.96
N SER A 209 9.32 10.33 -14.24
CA SER A 209 8.52 10.68 -15.43
C SER A 209 7.16 9.97 -15.43
N MET A 210 6.82 9.21 -16.47
CA MET A 210 5.68 8.28 -16.47
C MET A 210 5.65 7.37 -15.22
N GLY A 211 6.81 6.90 -14.74
CA GLY A 211 6.91 6.14 -13.51
C GLY A 211 6.58 6.96 -12.26
N GLY A 212 6.87 8.26 -12.27
CA GLY A 212 6.47 9.20 -11.22
C GLY A 212 4.96 9.41 -11.20
N THR A 213 4.34 9.53 -12.38
CA THR A 213 2.86 9.54 -12.54
C THR A 213 2.24 8.25 -12.01
N GLY A 214 2.79 7.09 -12.39
CA GLY A 214 2.36 5.78 -11.90
C GLY A 214 2.51 5.61 -10.39
N THR A 215 3.59 6.15 -9.81
CA THR A 215 3.82 6.14 -8.36
C THR A 215 2.76 6.97 -7.63
N TRP A 216 2.36 8.13 -8.18
CA TRP A 216 1.22 8.91 -7.67
C TRP A 216 -0.11 8.15 -7.77
N HIS A 217 -0.36 7.48 -8.90
CA HIS A 217 -1.56 6.65 -9.09
C HIS A 217 -1.66 5.56 -8.03
N LEU A 218 -0.58 4.81 -7.83
CA LEU A 218 -0.53 3.75 -6.81
C LEU A 218 -0.67 4.32 -5.39
N ALA A 219 0.03 5.41 -5.08
CA ALA A 219 -0.06 6.08 -3.78
C ALA A 219 -1.49 6.57 -3.47
N GLY A 220 -2.20 7.09 -4.46
CA GLY A 220 -3.58 7.55 -4.31
C GLY A 220 -4.60 6.42 -4.15
N ARG A 221 -4.51 5.37 -4.96
CA ARG A 221 -5.48 4.25 -4.94
C ARG A 221 -5.21 3.21 -3.87
N TYR A 222 -3.95 2.99 -3.50
CA TYR A 222 -3.51 1.94 -2.58
C TYR A 222 -2.59 2.48 -1.48
N PRO A 223 -2.96 3.55 -0.74
CA PRO A 223 -2.10 4.13 0.28
C PRO A 223 -1.88 3.18 1.47
N ASP A 224 -2.81 2.24 1.69
CA ASP A 224 -2.70 1.19 2.69
C ASP A 224 -1.84 0.00 2.23
N LEU A 225 -1.33 0.00 0.99
CA LEU A 225 -0.36 -0.99 0.52
C LEU A 225 1.09 -0.53 0.76
N LEU A 226 1.33 0.77 0.83
CA LEU A 226 2.67 1.36 0.81
C LEU A 226 3.09 1.89 2.18
N ALA A 227 4.38 1.72 2.48
CA ALA A 227 5.07 2.38 3.58
C ALA A 227 5.63 3.74 3.17
N GLY A 228 6.01 3.88 1.90
CA GLY A 228 6.46 5.14 1.33
C GLY A 228 6.53 5.14 -0.20
N ALA A 229 6.58 6.33 -0.78
CA ALA A 229 6.62 6.50 -2.23
C ALA A 229 7.56 7.63 -2.69
N ILE A 230 8.21 7.44 -3.85
CA ILE A 230 9.00 8.48 -4.56
C ILE A 230 8.46 8.73 -5.98
N PRO A 231 7.42 9.56 -6.12
CA PRO A 231 7.01 10.09 -7.41
C PRO A 231 7.93 11.24 -7.87
N ALA A 232 8.94 10.92 -8.68
CA ALA A 232 9.88 11.89 -9.22
C ALA A 232 9.47 12.36 -10.61
N HIS A 233 9.42 13.68 -10.83
CA HIS A 233 9.21 14.30 -12.15
C HIS A 233 8.01 13.75 -12.94
N GLY A 234 6.91 13.38 -12.27
CA GLY A 234 5.69 12.95 -12.94
C GLY A 234 4.69 14.09 -13.12
N VAL A 235 3.47 13.70 -13.45
CA VAL A 235 2.28 14.58 -13.40
C VAL A 235 1.19 13.89 -12.59
N ILE A 236 0.23 14.65 -12.09
CA ILE A 236 -1.01 14.10 -11.53
C ILE A 236 -2.12 14.38 -12.54
N MET A 237 -2.97 13.38 -12.80
CA MET A 237 -4.07 13.53 -13.76
C MET A 237 -4.98 14.70 -13.35
N ALA A 238 -5.23 15.59 -14.30
CA ALA A 238 -5.90 16.87 -14.05
C ALA A 238 -6.61 17.39 -15.32
N ALA A 239 -7.54 18.31 -15.12
CA ALA A 239 -8.21 19.07 -16.16
C ALA A 239 -7.59 20.48 -16.29
N PRO A 240 -7.55 21.06 -17.50
CA PRO A 240 -8.01 20.48 -18.78
C PRO A 240 -7.07 19.41 -19.35
N LYS A 241 -5.86 19.27 -18.80
CA LYS A 241 -4.85 18.24 -19.12
C LYS A 241 -3.84 18.14 -17.97
N ALA A 242 -3.04 17.07 -17.92
CA ALA A 242 -2.02 16.88 -16.88
C ALA A 242 -0.71 17.68 -17.13
N GLN A 243 -0.45 18.07 -18.38
CA GLN A 243 0.76 18.83 -18.79
C GLN A 243 0.49 20.33 -18.72
N LEU A 244 0.72 20.93 -17.55
CA LEU A 244 0.45 22.33 -17.26
C LEU A 244 1.68 23.00 -16.62
N PRO A 245 2.07 24.20 -17.06
CA PRO A 245 3.27 24.87 -16.56
C PRO A 245 3.07 25.47 -15.16
N ALA A 246 1.86 25.92 -14.83
CA ALA A 246 1.57 26.63 -13.59
C ALA A 246 0.39 25.98 -12.83
N PRO A 247 0.38 26.06 -11.48
CA PRO A 247 -0.72 25.53 -10.69
C PRO A 247 -2.05 26.26 -10.93
N GLU A 248 -2.03 27.52 -11.34
CA GLU A 248 -3.23 28.30 -11.67
C GLU A 248 -3.95 27.79 -12.91
N ASP A 249 -3.26 27.05 -13.78
CA ASP A 249 -3.86 26.45 -14.98
C ASP A 249 -4.63 25.15 -14.68
N VAL A 250 -4.48 24.60 -13.47
CA VAL A 250 -5.17 23.39 -13.02
C VAL A 250 -6.59 23.75 -12.60
N THR A 251 -7.59 23.29 -13.35
CA THR A 251 -9.01 23.59 -13.06
C THR A 251 -9.64 22.54 -12.15
N ALA A 252 -9.24 21.28 -12.31
CA ALA A 252 -9.61 20.17 -11.45
C ALA A 252 -8.48 19.15 -11.43
N MET A 253 -8.32 18.47 -10.30
CA MET A 253 -7.43 17.32 -10.17
C MET A 253 -8.27 16.06 -10.05
N GLN A 254 -7.75 14.94 -10.55
CA GLN A 254 -8.37 13.63 -10.37
C GLN A 254 -8.66 13.39 -8.87
N HIS A 255 -9.92 13.10 -8.56
CA HIS A 255 -10.33 12.72 -7.21
C HIS A 255 -9.83 11.33 -6.85
N GLY A 256 -9.83 11.01 -5.56
CA GLY A 256 -9.32 9.74 -5.04
C GLY A 256 -7.80 9.61 -5.12
N VAL A 257 -7.08 10.74 -5.13
CA VAL A 257 -5.62 10.79 -5.07
C VAL A 257 -5.15 11.54 -3.83
N LEU A 258 -5.35 12.87 -3.77
CA LEU A 258 -4.75 13.69 -2.70
C LEU A 258 -5.29 13.39 -1.29
N PRO A 259 -6.61 13.22 -1.06
CA PRO A 259 -7.09 12.93 0.29
C PRO A 259 -6.59 11.57 0.83
N ASN A 260 -6.28 10.65 -0.06
CA ASN A 260 -5.97 9.26 0.28
C ASN A 260 -4.55 9.09 0.84
N VAL A 261 -3.62 9.98 0.48
CA VAL A 261 -2.22 9.91 0.93
C VAL A 261 -2.01 10.43 2.36
N ARG A 262 -3.08 10.63 3.13
CA ARG A 262 -3.06 11.16 4.51
C ARG A 262 -2.02 10.48 5.41
N ASN A 263 -1.99 9.16 5.37
CA ASN A 263 -1.16 8.32 6.25
C ASN A 263 0.12 7.81 5.56
N LEU A 264 0.32 8.16 4.28
CA LEU A 264 1.43 7.68 3.48
C LEU A 264 2.62 8.64 3.53
N ALA A 265 3.82 8.09 3.66
CA ALA A 265 5.05 8.85 3.52
C ALA A 265 5.38 9.06 2.03
N MET A 266 5.57 10.31 1.61
CA MET A 266 5.90 10.61 0.22
C MET A 266 7.08 11.57 0.15
N TYR A 267 8.10 11.19 -0.61
CA TYR A 267 9.26 12.00 -0.94
C TYR A 267 9.24 12.28 -2.42
N TRP A 268 8.85 13.48 -2.84
CA TRP A 268 8.53 13.77 -4.23
C TRP A 268 9.08 15.12 -4.65
N TYR A 269 9.40 15.22 -5.92
CA TYR A 269 10.10 16.39 -6.44
C TYR A 269 9.91 16.53 -7.94
N THR A 270 10.08 17.75 -8.42
CA THR A 270 10.05 18.09 -9.85
C THR A 270 10.96 19.28 -10.15
N GLY A 271 11.25 19.52 -11.43
CA GLY A 271 12.04 20.64 -11.90
C GLY A 271 11.18 21.82 -12.33
N SER A 272 11.57 23.06 -11.99
CA SER A 272 10.76 24.25 -12.30
C SER A 272 10.71 24.61 -13.80
N VAL A 273 11.61 24.05 -14.61
CA VAL A 273 11.64 24.24 -16.08
C VAL A 273 11.45 22.94 -16.85
N ASP A 274 10.98 21.88 -16.19
CA ASP A 274 10.64 20.61 -16.82
C ASP A 274 9.56 20.80 -17.89
N ARG A 275 9.84 20.36 -19.12
CA ARG A 275 8.92 20.45 -20.26
C ARG A 275 8.31 19.12 -20.67
N ASN A 276 8.78 18.02 -20.08
CA ASN A 276 8.28 16.68 -20.35
C ASN A 276 7.20 16.31 -19.33
N CYS A 277 7.36 16.74 -18.08
CA CYS A 277 6.38 16.64 -17.02
C CYS A 277 6.31 18.02 -16.35
N MET A 278 5.51 18.91 -16.93
CA MET A 278 5.43 20.29 -16.48
C MET A 278 4.97 20.38 -15.01
N PRO A 279 5.53 21.30 -14.20
CA PRO A 279 5.42 21.26 -12.75
C PRO A 279 4.04 21.66 -12.20
N GLY A 280 3.14 22.21 -13.02
CA GLY A 280 1.89 22.83 -12.55
C GLY A 280 1.00 21.91 -11.72
N THR A 281 0.87 20.64 -12.10
CA THR A 281 0.05 19.68 -11.32
C THR A 281 0.68 19.31 -9.98
N TYR A 282 2.01 19.22 -9.90
CA TYR A 282 2.72 18.98 -8.64
C TYR A 282 2.63 20.20 -7.71
N LEU A 283 2.82 21.41 -8.24
CA LEU A 283 2.68 22.64 -7.47
C LEU A 283 1.25 22.82 -6.94
N TYR A 284 0.25 22.49 -7.76
CA TYR A 284 -1.15 22.51 -7.34
C TYR A 284 -1.40 21.50 -6.23
N ALA A 285 -0.96 20.25 -6.41
CA ALA A 285 -1.13 19.20 -5.42
C ALA A 285 -0.44 19.56 -4.09
N TRP A 286 0.75 20.15 -4.14
CA TRP A 286 1.46 20.55 -2.93
C TRP A 286 0.68 21.60 -2.13
N LYS A 287 0.18 22.64 -2.82
CA LYS A 287 -0.68 23.64 -2.19
C LYS A 287 -1.93 23.00 -1.57
N ARG A 288 -2.60 22.09 -2.29
CA ARG A 288 -3.79 21.40 -1.78
C ARG A 288 -3.51 20.50 -0.59
N LEU A 289 -2.37 19.80 -0.57
CA LEU A 289 -1.95 18.98 0.56
C LEU A 289 -1.62 19.83 1.79
N GLN A 290 -1.04 21.02 1.63
CA GLN A 290 -0.85 21.96 2.75
C GLN A 290 -2.18 22.42 3.35
N GLU A 291 -3.18 22.70 2.50
CA GLU A 291 -4.52 23.08 2.96
C GLU A 291 -5.23 21.92 3.67
N LEU A 292 -5.08 20.68 3.17
CA LEU A 292 -5.60 19.48 3.83
C LEU A 292 -4.91 19.24 5.18
N ALA A 293 -3.58 19.38 5.25
CA ALA A 293 -2.81 19.26 6.48
C ALA A 293 -3.21 20.33 7.52
N ALA A 294 -3.48 21.56 7.09
CA ALA A 294 -3.95 22.62 7.97
C ALA A 294 -5.35 22.35 8.56
N ALA A 295 -6.17 21.55 7.86
CA ALA A 295 -7.52 21.19 8.29
C ALA A 295 -7.61 19.83 9.02
N ASP A 296 -6.54 19.04 9.04
CA ASP A 296 -6.49 17.69 9.60
C ASP A 296 -5.26 17.55 10.49
N GLU A 297 -5.41 17.88 11.78
CA GLU A 297 -4.33 17.80 12.75
C GLU A 297 -3.71 16.39 12.78
N GLY A 298 -2.39 16.31 12.59
CA GLY A 298 -1.66 15.04 12.50
C GLY A 298 -1.81 14.28 11.17
N GLY A 299 -2.60 14.76 10.22
CA GLY A 299 -2.70 14.21 8.86
C GLY A 299 -1.64 14.78 7.91
N TYR A 300 -1.26 14.01 6.88
CA TYR A 300 -0.35 14.45 5.80
C TYR A 300 1.05 14.91 6.29
N VAL A 301 1.45 14.54 7.51
CA VAL A 301 2.70 15.02 8.14
C VAL A 301 3.97 14.44 7.53
N LYS A 302 3.85 13.39 6.72
CA LYS A 302 4.97 12.70 6.05
C LYS A 302 5.09 13.05 4.57
N GLN A 303 4.71 14.28 4.20
CA GLN A 303 4.81 14.78 2.83
C GLN A 303 6.07 15.65 2.68
N HIS A 304 7.05 15.18 1.91
CA HIS A 304 8.28 15.90 1.58
C HIS A 304 8.25 16.25 0.10
N PHE A 305 8.04 17.54 -0.21
CA PHE A 305 8.03 18.06 -1.58
C PHE A 305 9.15 19.05 -1.83
N THR A 306 9.89 18.85 -2.92
CA THR A 306 10.94 19.77 -3.39
C THR A 306 10.71 20.21 -4.84
N LEU A 307 10.68 21.53 -5.07
CA LEU A 307 10.80 22.10 -6.41
C LEU A 307 12.27 22.48 -6.65
N HIS A 308 12.90 21.85 -7.64
CA HIS A 308 14.28 22.19 -8.02
C HIS A 308 14.29 23.31 -9.06
N GLU A 309 14.74 24.49 -8.63
CA GLU A 309 14.78 25.67 -9.49
C GLU A 309 15.77 25.51 -10.66
N GLY A 310 15.29 25.76 -11.88
CA GLY A 310 16.09 25.66 -13.10
C GLY A 310 16.41 24.24 -13.56
N LEU A 311 15.92 23.21 -12.86
CA LEU A 311 16.08 21.82 -13.26
C LEU A 311 15.11 21.45 -14.38
N ASP A 312 15.62 20.80 -15.42
CA ASP A 312 14.85 20.24 -16.53
C ASP A 312 14.36 18.81 -16.20
N HIS A 313 14.00 18.02 -17.21
CA HIS A 313 13.52 16.65 -17.02
C HIS A 313 14.66 15.66 -16.73
N SER A 314 15.33 15.84 -15.59
CA SER A 314 16.47 15.05 -15.17
C SER A 314 16.48 14.84 -13.67
N PHE A 315 17.24 13.85 -13.18
CA PHE A 315 17.38 13.66 -11.75
C PHE A 315 18.24 14.76 -11.12
N PRO A 316 17.79 15.37 -10.02
CA PRO A 316 18.65 16.25 -9.24
C PRO A 316 19.79 15.43 -8.61
N GLY A 317 20.97 16.02 -8.51
CA GLY A 317 22.14 15.34 -7.93
C GLY A 317 21.90 14.95 -6.47
N GLY A 318 22.00 13.66 -6.14
CA GLY A 318 21.86 13.13 -4.78
C GLY A 318 20.42 12.92 -4.29
N GLU A 319 19.45 13.65 -4.84
CA GLU A 319 18.04 13.59 -4.42
C GLU A 319 17.44 12.18 -4.46
N PRO A 320 17.62 11.35 -5.51
CA PRO A 320 17.06 10.00 -5.54
C PRO A 320 17.57 9.12 -4.39
N GLY A 321 18.86 9.24 -4.06
CA GLY A 321 19.47 8.49 -2.98
C GLY A 321 18.96 8.93 -1.61
N ALA A 322 18.86 10.24 -1.38
CA ALA A 322 18.30 10.80 -0.15
C ALA A 322 16.83 10.41 0.04
N GLY A 323 16.05 10.44 -1.04
CA GLY A 323 14.67 9.96 -1.05
C GLY A 323 14.57 8.49 -0.66
N LEU A 324 15.39 7.61 -1.27
CA LEU A 324 15.44 6.18 -0.94
C LEU A 324 15.80 5.94 0.53
N GLU A 325 16.85 6.61 1.01
CA GLU A 325 17.27 6.54 2.42
C GLU A 325 16.12 6.91 3.35
N TRP A 326 15.44 8.03 3.07
CA TRP A 326 14.33 8.51 3.88
C TRP A 326 13.10 7.60 3.85
N ILE A 327 12.70 7.09 2.68
CA ILE A 327 11.52 6.19 2.61
C ILE A 327 11.81 4.84 3.28
N PHE A 328 13.05 4.32 3.23
CA PHE A 328 13.37 3.01 3.81
C PHE A 328 13.35 2.99 5.35
N GLU A 329 13.40 4.16 5.98
CA GLU A 329 13.15 4.36 7.41
C GLU A 329 11.66 4.29 7.77
N GLN A 330 10.77 4.45 6.78
CA GLN A 330 9.34 4.46 7.02
C GLN A 330 8.79 3.05 7.17
N ARG A 331 7.68 2.97 7.88
CA ARG A 331 6.82 1.78 7.94
C ARG A 331 5.39 2.24 7.76
N ARG A 332 4.58 1.41 7.11
CA ARG A 332 3.13 1.61 7.07
C ARG A 332 2.60 1.60 8.50
N ASP A 333 1.77 2.58 8.84
CA ASP A 333 0.91 2.47 10.02
C ASP A 333 -0.22 1.51 9.65
N THR A 334 -0.14 0.27 10.13
CA THR A 334 -1.08 -0.81 9.76
C THR A 334 -2.50 -0.48 10.19
N PHE A 335 -2.69 0.13 11.36
CA PHE A 335 -4.00 0.43 11.92
C PHE A 335 -4.10 1.90 12.31
N PRO A 336 -4.09 2.84 11.36
CA PRO A 336 -4.02 4.25 11.68
C PRO A 336 -5.24 4.70 12.51
N GLY A 337 -5.05 5.67 13.40
CA GLY A 337 -6.14 6.23 14.20
C GLY A 337 -7.18 6.99 13.37
N THR A 338 -6.84 7.35 12.14
CA THR A 338 -7.71 8.11 11.24
C THR A 338 -7.44 7.74 9.79
N ILE A 339 -8.51 7.53 9.04
CA ILE A 339 -8.51 7.24 7.60
C ILE A 339 -9.27 8.37 6.91
N VAL A 340 -8.75 8.82 5.77
CA VAL A 340 -9.51 9.61 4.80
C VAL A 340 -9.45 8.86 3.48
N TRP A 341 -10.62 8.52 2.95
CA TRP A 341 -10.75 7.79 1.70
C TRP A 341 -11.69 8.54 0.77
N GLU A 342 -11.19 8.92 -0.38
CA GLU A 342 -11.94 9.41 -1.51
C GLU A 342 -11.86 8.37 -2.64
N TYR A 343 -13.00 7.96 -3.19
CA TYR A 343 -13.06 6.90 -4.19
C TYR A 343 -13.26 7.45 -5.59
N ALA A 344 -12.55 6.86 -6.54
CA ALA A 344 -12.72 7.11 -7.96
C ALA A 344 -13.06 5.79 -8.67
N THR A 345 -14.23 5.74 -9.29
CA THR A 345 -14.69 4.56 -10.04
C THR A 345 -13.87 4.38 -11.31
N GLU A 346 -13.64 5.47 -12.04
CA GLU A 346 -12.90 5.48 -13.31
C GLU A 346 -11.71 6.44 -13.24
N PRO A 347 -10.61 6.06 -12.55
CA PRO A 347 -9.41 6.88 -12.53
C PRO A 347 -8.79 6.97 -13.92
N PHE A 348 -8.29 8.16 -14.28
CA PHE A 348 -7.58 8.35 -15.55
C PHE A 348 -6.25 7.59 -15.60
N PRO A 349 -5.81 7.13 -16.80
CA PRO A 349 -6.53 7.18 -18.07
C PRO A 349 -7.78 6.30 -18.08
N LEU A 350 -8.82 6.69 -18.80
CA LEU A 350 -10.04 5.89 -18.89
C LEU A 350 -9.73 4.54 -19.55
N GLN A 351 -10.50 3.52 -19.16
CA GLN A 351 -10.47 2.24 -19.85
C GLN A 351 -10.86 2.42 -21.32
N THR A 352 -10.31 1.58 -22.19
CA THR A 352 -10.59 1.58 -23.61
C THR A 352 -11.23 0.26 -24.03
N ASP A 353 -11.89 0.24 -25.19
CA ASP A 353 -12.43 -0.99 -25.80
C ASP A 353 -11.34 -2.04 -26.13
N GLN A 354 -10.05 -1.68 -26.01
CA GLN A 354 -8.91 -2.57 -26.21
C GLN A 354 -8.46 -3.26 -24.91
N ASP A 355 -9.07 -2.93 -23.76
CA ASP A 355 -8.75 -3.56 -22.49
C ASP A 355 -9.67 -4.77 -22.27
N PRO A 356 -9.14 -6.02 -22.37
CA PRO A 356 -9.90 -7.24 -22.12
C PRO A 356 -10.38 -7.41 -20.68
N LEU A 357 -9.83 -6.62 -19.73
CA LEU A 357 -10.20 -6.64 -18.33
C LEU A 357 -10.64 -5.25 -17.87
N GLY A 358 -11.48 -5.19 -16.84
CA GLY A 358 -11.88 -3.96 -16.17
C GLY A 358 -10.87 -3.44 -15.14
N ARG A 359 -11.14 -2.24 -14.62
CA ARG A 359 -10.45 -1.68 -13.45
C ARG A 359 -10.67 -2.57 -12.21
N LEU A 360 -9.67 -2.64 -11.35
CA LEU A 360 -9.80 -3.32 -10.06
C LEU A 360 -10.59 -2.44 -9.09
N GLU A 361 -11.76 -2.89 -8.66
CA GLU A 361 -12.54 -2.19 -7.64
C GLU A 361 -11.83 -2.24 -6.27
N GLN A 362 -11.94 -1.16 -5.49
CA GLN A 362 -11.39 -1.11 -4.13
C GLN A 362 -12.55 -1.09 -3.14
N HIS A 363 -12.69 -2.18 -2.38
CA HIS A 363 -13.76 -2.35 -1.39
C HIS A 363 -13.30 -2.05 0.04
N GLY A 364 -12.09 -1.53 0.22
CA GLY A 364 -11.64 -1.10 1.54
C GLY A 364 -10.31 -0.38 1.53
N LEU A 365 -10.06 0.33 2.63
CA LEU A 365 -8.84 1.05 2.90
C LEU A 365 -8.46 0.91 4.38
N TYR A 366 -7.30 0.33 4.67
CA TYR A 366 -6.89 -0.08 6.03
C TYR A 366 -7.96 -0.97 6.69
N TRP A 367 -8.59 -0.49 7.77
CA TRP A 367 -9.63 -1.20 8.53
C TRP A 367 -11.06 -0.77 8.16
N LEU A 368 -11.24 0.07 7.14
CA LEU A 368 -12.55 0.49 6.65
C LEU A 368 -12.91 -0.30 5.38
N GLY A 369 -14.07 -0.94 5.38
CA GLY A 369 -14.67 -1.58 4.20
C GLY A 369 -15.83 -0.77 3.62
N CYS A 370 -16.09 -0.96 2.33
CA CYS A 370 -17.27 -0.46 1.62
C CYS A 370 -17.57 -1.38 0.42
N ASP A 371 -18.66 -2.15 0.49
CA ASP A 371 -18.98 -3.11 -0.56
C ASP A 371 -19.53 -2.41 -1.81
N ARG A 372 -20.20 -1.26 -1.64
CA ARG A 372 -20.76 -0.47 -2.74
C ARG A 372 -20.23 0.96 -2.71
N PRO A 373 -18.95 1.17 -3.06
CA PRO A 373 -18.38 2.51 -3.18
C PRO A 373 -19.03 3.25 -4.36
N GLY A 374 -19.24 4.55 -4.20
CA GLY A 374 -19.70 5.42 -5.29
C GLY A 374 -18.59 6.34 -5.77
N ASP A 375 -18.70 6.82 -7.01
CA ASP A 375 -17.76 7.81 -7.52
C ASP A 375 -17.82 9.09 -6.64
N VAL A 376 -16.66 9.69 -6.39
CA VAL A 376 -16.47 10.81 -5.46
C VAL A 376 -16.97 10.54 -4.03
N MET A 377 -17.18 9.27 -3.65
CA MET A 377 -17.40 8.89 -2.26
C MET A 377 -16.27 9.48 -1.42
N ARG A 378 -16.62 10.03 -0.26
CA ARG A 378 -15.63 10.48 0.71
C ARG A 378 -15.99 10.00 2.09
N VAL A 379 -15.01 9.43 2.77
CA VAL A 379 -15.12 8.94 4.13
C VAL A 379 -13.97 9.49 4.94
N ARG A 380 -14.28 10.05 6.11
CA ARG A 380 -13.34 10.20 7.21
C ARG A 380 -13.77 9.27 8.33
N ALA A 381 -12.95 8.27 8.61
CA ALA A 381 -13.17 7.34 9.72
C ALA A 381 -12.10 7.58 10.78
N THR A 382 -12.50 7.70 12.04
CA THR A 382 -11.58 7.85 13.18
C THR A 382 -11.84 6.77 14.21
N ARG A 383 -10.80 6.40 14.96
CA ARG A 383 -10.89 5.45 16.07
C ARG A 383 -10.14 5.95 17.29
N ASP A 384 -10.72 5.71 18.46
CA ASP A 384 -10.08 5.81 19.76
C ASP A 384 -10.43 4.55 20.56
N GLY A 385 -9.49 3.60 20.61
CA GLY A 385 -9.74 2.25 21.10
C GLY A 385 -10.91 1.58 20.38
N ALA A 386 -11.96 1.23 21.13
CA ALA A 386 -13.18 0.57 20.64
C ALA A 386 -14.30 1.55 20.22
N HIS A 387 -14.01 2.86 20.18
CA HIS A 387 -14.95 3.87 19.72
C HIS A 387 -14.57 4.35 18.32
N PHE A 388 -15.51 4.27 17.38
CA PHE A 388 -15.32 4.67 15.99
C PHE A 388 -16.32 5.77 15.60
N VAL A 389 -15.83 6.74 14.81
CA VAL A 389 -16.67 7.78 14.20
C VAL A 389 -16.52 7.70 12.69
N LEU A 390 -17.64 7.63 11.98
CA LEU A 390 -17.73 7.55 10.53
C LEU A 390 -18.42 8.80 9.96
N ASP A 391 -17.65 9.65 9.29
CA ASP A 391 -18.18 10.74 8.46
C ASP A 391 -18.10 10.32 6.98
N ALA A 392 -19.19 9.77 6.46
CA ALA A 392 -19.24 9.19 5.12
C ALA A 392 -20.30 9.86 4.24
N ARG A 393 -19.96 10.03 2.95
CA ARG A 393 -20.87 10.49 1.90
C ARG A 393 -20.60 9.77 0.58
N GLY A 394 -21.65 9.45 -0.17
CA GLY A 394 -21.52 8.92 -1.54
C GLY A 394 -21.20 7.43 -1.68
N GLY A 395 -21.29 6.63 -0.61
CA GLY A 395 -21.14 5.16 -0.65
C GLY A 395 -22.19 4.46 0.22
N ARG A 396 -22.26 3.13 0.14
CA ARG A 396 -23.19 2.28 0.91
C ARG A 396 -22.51 0.99 1.38
N ASP A 397 -23.11 0.37 2.38
CA ASP A 397 -22.66 -0.89 3.00
C ASP A 397 -21.22 -0.77 3.50
N PHE A 398 -21.05 0.13 4.47
CA PHE A 398 -19.76 0.32 5.11
C PHE A 398 -19.54 -0.78 6.14
N SER A 399 -18.28 -1.15 6.34
CA SER A 399 -17.90 -2.05 7.41
C SER A 399 -16.66 -1.59 8.16
N ILE A 400 -16.56 -1.97 9.42
CA ILE A 400 -15.35 -1.78 10.24
C ILE A 400 -14.74 -3.16 10.48
N LEU A 401 -13.52 -3.35 10.00
CA LEU A 401 -12.73 -4.55 10.22
C LEU A 401 -11.91 -4.39 11.51
N LEU A 402 -11.93 -5.38 12.38
CA LEU A 402 -11.30 -5.30 13.69
C LEU A 402 -10.18 -6.33 13.84
N HIS A 403 -9.03 -5.83 14.27
CA HIS A 403 -7.89 -6.64 14.68
C HIS A 403 -7.78 -6.61 16.22
N PRO A 404 -7.36 -7.69 16.89
CA PRO A 404 -7.12 -7.71 18.33
C PRO A 404 -6.26 -6.54 18.82
N ASP A 405 -5.19 -6.18 18.12
CA ASP A 405 -4.33 -5.03 18.49
C ASP A 405 -5.04 -3.67 18.41
N MET A 406 -6.16 -3.57 17.68
CA MET A 406 -7.01 -2.38 17.66
C MET A 406 -8.02 -2.39 18.82
N VAL A 407 -8.70 -3.52 18.98
CA VAL A 407 -9.81 -3.71 19.91
C VAL A 407 -9.68 -5.11 20.54
N PRO A 408 -9.46 -5.23 21.86
CA PRO A 408 -9.39 -6.52 22.54
C PRO A 408 -10.66 -7.35 22.33
N TYR A 409 -10.53 -8.68 22.42
CA TYR A 409 -11.71 -9.55 22.44
C TYR A 409 -12.60 -9.26 23.64
N GLY A 410 -13.92 -9.44 23.48
CA GLY A 410 -14.91 -9.17 24.52
C GLY A 410 -15.19 -7.68 24.79
N ALA A 411 -14.43 -6.75 24.19
CA ALA A 411 -14.70 -5.33 24.33
C ALA A 411 -15.97 -4.92 23.59
N GLU A 412 -16.81 -4.10 24.23
CA GLU A 412 -17.95 -3.47 23.56
C GLU A 412 -17.43 -2.38 22.60
N VAL A 413 -17.79 -2.52 21.32
CA VAL A 413 -17.46 -1.59 20.26
C VAL A 413 -18.66 -0.68 20.02
N THR A 414 -18.40 0.62 19.82
CA THR A 414 -19.42 1.59 19.42
C THR A 414 -18.99 2.30 18.15
N VAL A 415 -19.87 2.34 17.16
CA VAL A 415 -19.70 3.12 15.92
C VAL A 415 -20.79 4.20 15.88
N VAL A 416 -20.39 5.45 15.65
CA VAL A 416 -21.30 6.58 15.49
C VAL A 416 -21.07 7.30 14.16
N ASP A 417 -22.09 7.97 13.64
CA ASP A 417 -21.89 8.92 12.53
C ASP A 417 -21.32 10.27 13.02
N ALA A 418 -21.01 11.18 12.09
CA ALA A 418 -20.50 12.52 12.40
C ALA A 418 -21.46 13.38 13.26
N ALA A 419 -22.75 13.06 13.29
CA ALA A 419 -23.74 13.74 14.12
C ALA A 419 -23.92 13.09 15.50
N GLY A 420 -23.17 12.01 15.79
CA GLY A 420 -23.22 11.26 17.04
C GLY A 420 -24.35 10.22 17.11
N LYS A 421 -25.03 9.94 15.99
CA LYS A 421 -26.02 8.84 15.95
C LYS A 421 -25.30 7.52 16.03
N VAL A 422 -25.74 6.66 16.94
CA VAL A 422 -25.22 5.28 17.05
C VAL A 422 -25.63 4.48 15.82
N LEU A 423 -24.64 3.97 15.09
CA LEU A 423 -24.80 3.05 13.97
C LEU A 423 -24.68 1.60 14.47
N TYR A 424 -23.76 1.36 15.41
CA TYR A 424 -23.55 0.04 16.01
C TYR A 424 -23.15 0.17 17.49
N ARG A 425 -23.62 -0.77 18.31
CA ARG A 425 -23.08 -1.05 19.66
C ARG A 425 -23.21 -2.54 19.96
N GLY A 426 -22.10 -3.18 20.29
CA GLY A 426 -22.08 -4.60 20.61
C GLY A 426 -20.67 -5.15 20.77
N THR A 427 -20.56 -6.47 20.93
CA THR A 427 -19.29 -7.19 21.08
C THR A 427 -19.13 -8.12 19.87
N PRO A 428 -18.38 -7.71 18.83
CA PRO A 428 -18.17 -8.55 17.65
C PRO A 428 -17.34 -9.78 18.00
N GLU A 429 -17.79 -10.94 17.53
CA GLU A 429 -17.12 -12.22 17.72
C GLU A 429 -16.27 -12.59 16.49
N PRO A 430 -15.17 -13.34 16.67
CA PRO A 430 -14.35 -13.77 15.55
C PRO A 430 -15.12 -14.58 14.50
N ASP A 431 -14.78 -14.36 13.24
CA ASP A 431 -15.32 -15.01 12.05
C ASP A 431 -14.17 -15.40 11.12
N LEU A 432 -14.10 -16.70 10.81
CA LEU A 432 -13.08 -17.24 9.92
C LEU A 432 -13.25 -16.72 8.49
N ALA A 433 -14.47 -16.42 8.04
CA ALA A 433 -14.72 -15.86 6.72
C ALA A 433 -14.04 -14.49 6.55
N VAL A 434 -14.06 -13.64 7.58
CA VAL A 434 -13.37 -12.34 7.58
C VAL A 434 -11.86 -12.52 7.47
N LEU A 435 -11.30 -13.53 8.14
CA LEU A 435 -9.88 -13.86 8.03
C LEU A 435 -9.50 -14.25 6.60
N PHE A 436 -10.21 -15.21 6.00
CA PHE A 436 -9.95 -15.65 4.63
C PHE A 436 -10.13 -14.51 3.62
N GLU A 437 -11.21 -13.74 3.72
CA GLU A 437 -11.48 -12.62 2.82
C GLU A 437 -10.37 -11.57 2.88
N THR A 438 -10.00 -11.15 4.10
CA THR A 438 -9.04 -10.05 4.28
C THR A 438 -7.61 -10.46 3.95
N PHE A 439 -7.23 -11.71 4.25
CA PHE A 439 -5.95 -12.26 3.85
C PHE A 439 -5.87 -12.45 2.33
N ASP A 440 -6.87 -13.06 1.68
CA ASP A 440 -6.86 -13.32 0.24
C ASP A 440 -6.85 -12.04 -0.61
N ALA A 441 -7.60 -11.02 -0.19
CA ALA A 441 -7.70 -9.75 -0.91
C ALA A 441 -6.37 -8.99 -1.00
N ARG A 442 -5.52 -9.10 0.04
CA ARG A 442 -4.30 -8.27 0.20
C ARG A 442 -3.00 -9.06 0.23
N LEU A 443 -3.07 -10.38 0.46
CA LEU A 443 -1.95 -11.28 0.75
C LEU A 443 -1.00 -10.69 1.81
N ASP A 444 -1.61 -10.06 2.82
CA ASP A 444 -0.93 -9.19 3.76
C ASP A 444 -1.14 -9.70 5.18
N ARG A 445 -0.12 -10.37 5.73
CA ARG A 445 -0.13 -10.93 7.10
C ARG A 445 -0.27 -9.90 8.23
N ARG A 446 -0.34 -8.61 7.93
CA ARG A 446 -0.52 -7.51 8.92
C ARG A 446 -1.92 -6.91 8.85
N LEU A 447 -2.49 -6.80 7.65
CA LEU A 447 -3.88 -6.36 7.41
C LEU A 447 -4.85 -7.55 7.27
N VAL A 448 -4.77 -8.48 8.22
CA VAL A 448 -5.75 -9.57 8.38
C VAL A 448 -6.63 -9.23 9.55
N PHE A 449 -7.93 -9.50 9.45
CA PHE A 449 -8.90 -9.20 10.49
C PHE A 449 -9.71 -10.44 10.80
N ASP A 450 -10.21 -10.55 12.03
CA ASP A 450 -11.07 -11.67 12.43
C ASP A 450 -12.50 -11.24 12.72
N ARG A 451 -12.80 -9.95 12.68
CA ARG A 451 -14.09 -9.41 13.09
C ARG A 451 -14.53 -8.32 12.13
N ARG A 452 -15.82 -8.28 11.86
CA ARG A 452 -16.47 -7.27 11.02
C ARG A 452 -17.70 -6.70 11.74
N ILE A 453 -17.91 -5.41 11.56
CA ILE A 453 -19.16 -4.71 11.88
C ILE A 453 -19.71 -4.14 10.58
N ASP A 454 -20.89 -4.58 10.17
CA ASP A 454 -21.61 -4.03 9.01
C ASP A 454 -22.54 -2.88 9.46
N LEU A 455 -22.60 -1.79 8.69
CA LEU A 455 -23.22 -0.50 9.06
C LEU A 455 -24.36 -0.04 8.12
#